data_AF-A0A6N8FGU8-F1
#
_entry.id   AF-A0A6N8FGU8-F1
#
_cell.length_a   1.000
_cell.length_b   1.000
_cell.length_c   1.000
_cell.angle_alpha   90.00
_cell.angle_beta   90.00
_cell.angle_gamma   90.00
#
_symmetry.space_group_name_H-M   'P 1'
#
loop_
_entity.id
_entity.type
_entity.pdbx_description
1 polymer ?
#
loop_
_entity_poly.entity_id
_entity_poly.type
_entity_poly.pdbx_seq_one_letter_code
_entity_poly.pdbx_strand_id
1 'polypeptide(L)'
;MDIEKVVMKLIGDQVKEYTKIEGGLDSLVWKITSVEEHTYALRVLPKHRYHQFVQEQSTLKLAGRAGVPVPKVHKVDCYDQYTVMLMDWLPGRTVFEEIKISPESVDKFGFAFGETQAIIHSIHMEQPRISNWLTAGNKEEEKLIESIDNKYPQANTLIHLDYHPLNVMTDGEKITGVIDWMNASVGNYQYDIARTMAVLKIDGEKLIEPQVLELFIEAWINGYESAGQPVGDLSLFYSWAKVRMIRDAKERT
;
A
#
# COMPACT_ATOMS: atom_id res chain seq x y z
N MET A 1 15.38 20.89 -0.87
CA MET A 1 14.72 20.97 0.46
C MET A 1 15.79 21.06 1.51
N ASP A 2 15.70 22.03 2.41
CA ASP A 2 16.51 22.08 3.62
C ASP A 2 15.86 21.16 4.66
N ILE A 3 16.29 19.89 4.68
CA ILE A 3 15.68 18.85 5.51
C ILE A 3 15.81 19.18 6.99
N GLU A 4 16.95 19.75 7.39
CA GLU A 4 17.22 20.12 8.78
C GLU A 4 16.20 21.15 9.29
N LYS A 5 15.93 22.21 8.51
CA LYS A 5 14.88 23.18 8.85
C LYS A 5 13.48 22.57 8.93
N VAL A 6 13.15 21.63 8.03
CA VAL A 6 11.84 20.97 8.03
C VAL A 6 11.70 20.11 9.28
N VAL A 7 12.70 19.29 9.58
CA VAL A 7 12.72 18.37 10.71
C VAL A 7 12.69 19.15 12.04
N MET A 8 13.51 20.20 12.18
CA MET A 8 13.47 21.10 13.34
C MET A 8 12.09 21.77 13.53
N LYS A 9 11.40 22.16 12.46
CA LYS A 9 10.04 22.73 12.58
C LYS A 9 8.95 21.70 12.89
N LEU A 10 9.17 20.43 12.57
CA LEU A 10 8.20 19.36 12.77
C LEU A 10 8.30 18.75 14.17
N ILE A 11 9.53 18.48 14.63
CA ILE A 11 9.79 17.80 15.90
C ILE A 11 10.63 18.62 16.89
N GLY A 12 11.00 19.86 16.55
CA GLY A 12 11.74 20.77 17.44
C GLY A 12 13.25 20.53 17.47
N ASP A 13 13.93 21.05 18.50
CA ASP A 13 15.35 20.80 18.79
C ASP A 13 15.62 19.38 19.35
N GLN A 14 14.65 18.47 19.17
CA GLN A 14 14.67 17.11 19.70
C GLN A 14 15.15 16.10 18.65
N VAL A 15 15.90 16.52 17.64
CA VAL A 15 16.37 15.64 16.56
C VAL A 15 17.75 15.11 16.90
N LYS A 16 17.91 13.80 16.96
CA LYS A 16 19.23 13.15 17.15
C LYS A 16 19.90 12.86 15.81
N GLU A 17 19.14 12.27 14.89
CA GLU A 17 19.63 11.88 13.56
C GLU A 17 18.49 11.85 12.55
N TYR A 18 18.85 11.98 11.27
CA TYR A 18 17.93 11.74 10.16
C TYR A 18 18.70 11.08 9.01
N THR A 19 18.08 10.07 8.40
CA THR A 19 18.69 9.29 7.31
C THR A 19 17.70 9.19 6.16
N LYS A 20 18.17 9.49 4.95
CA LYS A 20 17.36 9.31 3.75
C LYS A 20 17.21 7.83 3.46
N ILE A 21 15.99 7.38 3.21
CA ILE A 21 15.71 6.01 2.76
C ILE A 21 15.77 5.99 1.23
N GLU A 22 16.51 5.05 0.69
CA GLU A 22 16.62 4.82 -0.76
C GLU A 22 15.51 3.87 -1.24
N GLY A 23 15.07 4.01 -2.50
CA GLY A 23 14.12 3.10 -3.13
C GLY A 23 12.67 3.59 -3.27
N GLY A 24 12.28 4.72 -2.66
CA GLY A 24 10.96 5.33 -2.88
C GLY A 24 10.82 5.92 -4.29
N LEU A 25 9.87 5.41 -5.09
CA LEU A 25 9.61 5.89 -6.46
C LEU A 25 8.82 7.20 -6.46
N ASP A 26 7.78 7.28 -5.64
CA ASP A 26 6.80 8.37 -5.70
C ASP A 26 7.03 9.49 -4.68
N SER A 27 7.72 9.19 -3.57
CA SER A 27 7.98 10.16 -2.50
C SER A 27 9.38 9.97 -1.92
N LEU A 28 10.02 11.08 -1.52
CA LEU A 28 11.25 11.01 -0.73
C LEU A 28 10.87 10.65 0.71
N VAL A 29 11.56 9.66 1.28
CA VAL A 29 11.33 9.22 2.65
C VAL A 29 12.59 9.43 3.48
N TRP A 30 12.42 9.98 4.67
CA TRP A 30 13.47 10.12 5.68
C TRP A 30 13.06 9.39 6.94
N LYS A 31 13.97 8.60 7.51
CA LYS A 31 13.84 8.14 8.88
C LYS A 31 14.41 9.22 9.79
N ILE A 32 13.66 9.59 10.82
CA ILE A 32 14.06 10.59 11.81
C ILE A 32 14.06 9.92 13.17
N THR A 33 15.14 10.07 13.93
CA THR A 33 15.24 9.62 15.32
C THR A 33 15.33 10.85 16.21
N SER A 34 14.45 10.93 17.21
CA SER A 34 14.47 11.98 18.22
C SER A 34 15.54 11.72 19.28
N VAL A 35 15.86 12.73 20.10
CA VAL A 35 16.73 12.61 21.28
C VAL A 35 16.16 11.67 22.34
N GLU A 36 14.84 11.45 22.35
CA GLU A 36 14.15 10.49 23.20
C GLU A 36 14.05 9.09 22.55
N GLU A 37 14.81 8.84 21.47
CA GLU A 37 14.86 7.59 20.71
C GLU A 37 13.54 7.18 20.03
N HIS A 38 12.52 8.04 20.00
CA HIS A 38 11.35 7.83 19.14
C HIS A 38 11.73 7.98 17.67
N THR A 39 11.21 7.08 16.82
CA THR A 39 11.49 7.08 15.38
C THR A 39 10.25 7.40 14.55
N TYR A 40 10.46 8.19 13.49
CA TYR A 40 9.42 8.66 12.58
C TYR A 40 9.82 8.44 11.13
N ALA A 41 8.82 8.25 10.27
CA ALA A 41 8.98 8.42 8.83
C ALA A 41 8.49 9.82 8.43
N LEU A 42 9.31 10.54 7.67
CA LEU A 42 8.94 11.79 7.02
C LEU A 42 8.90 11.58 5.51
N ARG A 43 7.69 11.57 4.96
CA ARG A 43 7.45 11.51 3.51
C ARG A 43 7.35 12.91 2.95
N VAL A 44 7.90 13.11 1.76
CA VAL A 44 7.97 14.41 1.09
C VAL A 44 7.53 14.29 -0.37
N LEU A 45 6.61 15.16 -0.77
CA LEU A 45 6.13 15.33 -2.14
C LEU A 45 6.25 16.80 -2.58
N PRO A 46 6.24 17.09 -3.89
CA PRO A 46 6.03 18.45 -4.39
C PRO A 46 4.74 19.07 -3.85
N LYS A 47 4.75 20.36 -3.51
CA LYS A 47 3.63 21.07 -2.85
C LYS A 47 2.28 20.93 -3.56
N HIS A 48 2.26 20.88 -4.89
CA HIS A 48 1.01 20.73 -5.67
C HIS A 48 0.30 19.38 -5.40
N ARG A 49 1.00 18.38 -4.85
CA ARG A 49 0.46 17.08 -4.43
C ARG A 49 -0.01 17.05 -2.96
N TYR A 50 -0.12 18.19 -2.26
CA TYR A 50 -0.59 18.28 -0.87
C TYR A 50 -1.89 17.49 -0.61
N HIS A 51 -2.84 17.58 -1.55
CA HIS A 51 -4.12 16.88 -1.45
C HIS A 51 -3.97 15.36 -1.35
N GLN A 52 -2.92 14.77 -1.93
CA GLN A 52 -2.66 13.33 -1.85
C GLN A 52 -2.32 12.90 -0.42
N PHE A 53 -1.51 13.67 0.33
CA PHE A 53 -1.24 13.38 1.74
C PHE A 53 -2.46 13.62 2.64
N VAL A 54 -3.32 14.59 2.30
CA VAL A 54 -4.59 14.78 3.03
C VAL A 54 -5.51 13.57 2.83
N GLN A 55 -5.62 13.08 1.59
CA GLN A 55 -6.38 11.88 1.26
C GLN A 55 -5.81 10.66 1.95
N GLU A 56 -4.49 10.45 1.84
CA GLU A 56 -3.79 9.32 2.45
C GLU A 56 -3.95 9.29 3.97
N GLN A 57 -3.75 10.44 4.65
CA GLN A 57 -4.00 10.56 6.08
C GLN A 57 -5.43 10.13 6.43
N SER A 58 -6.40 10.56 5.63
CA SER A 58 -7.81 10.26 5.85
C SER A 58 -8.14 8.78 5.62
N THR A 59 -7.39 8.09 4.76
CA THR A 59 -7.50 6.65 4.49
C THR A 59 -6.83 5.85 5.60
N LEU A 60 -5.60 6.21 6.01
CA LEU A 60 -4.90 5.60 7.15
C LEU A 60 -5.74 5.66 8.42
N LYS A 61 -6.36 6.81 8.72
CA LYS A 61 -7.27 6.95 9.87
C LYS A 61 -8.48 6.01 9.80
N LEU A 62 -9.02 5.77 8.59
CA LEU A 62 -10.17 4.88 8.39
C LEU A 62 -9.75 3.41 8.58
N ALA A 63 -8.67 3.00 7.91
CA ALA A 63 -8.11 1.66 8.00
C ALA A 63 -7.74 1.29 9.44
N GLY A 64 -7.07 2.19 10.17
CA GLY A 64 -6.70 1.97 11.56
C GLY A 64 -7.89 1.80 12.50
N ARG A 65 -9.02 2.50 12.25
CA ARG A 65 -10.25 2.31 13.03
C ARG A 65 -10.91 0.96 12.80
N ALA A 66 -10.70 0.36 11.64
CA ALA A 66 -11.21 -0.96 11.28
C ALA A 66 -10.29 -2.11 11.74
N GLY A 67 -9.17 -1.80 12.40
CA GLY A 67 -8.24 -2.81 12.91
C GLY A 67 -7.12 -3.18 11.95
N VAL A 68 -7.00 -2.52 10.78
CA VAL A 68 -5.82 -2.69 9.92
C VAL A 68 -4.62 -2.08 10.66
N PRO A 69 -3.50 -2.81 10.82
CA PRO A 69 -2.30 -2.22 11.39
C PRO A 69 -1.76 -1.19 10.38
N VAL A 70 -1.68 0.07 10.79
CA VAL A 70 -1.24 1.18 9.94
C VAL A 70 -0.46 2.19 10.77
N PRO A 71 0.49 2.93 10.15
CA PRO A 71 1.23 3.97 10.84
C PRO A 71 0.32 5.15 11.24
N LYS A 72 0.49 5.68 12.45
CA LYS A 72 -0.21 6.90 12.86
C LYS A 72 0.42 8.10 12.15
N VAL A 73 -0.42 8.90 11.50
CA VAL A 73 0.00 10.20 10.97
C VAL A 73 -0.04 11.25 12.08
N HIS A 74 1.10 11.86 12.37
CA HIS A 74 1.23 12.94 13.36
C HIS A 74 0.92 14.30 12.75
N LYS A 75 1.43 14.57 11.54
CA LYS A 75 1.30 15.88 10.91
C LYS A 75 1.40 15.81 9.39
N VAL A 76 0.60 16.62 8.71
CA VAL A 76 0.72 16.92 7.28
C VAL A 76 0.81 18.43 7.13
N ASP A 77 1.84 18.94 6.44
CA ASP A 77 2.10 20.39 6.36
C ASP A 77 2.84 20.75 5.06
N CYS A 78 2.94 22.04 4.76
CA CYS A 78 3.68 22.56 3.61
C CYS A 78 4.94 23.32 4.05
N TYR A 79 6.06 23.06 3.39
CA TYR A 79 7.32 23.75 3.58
C TYR A 79 7.92 24.13 2.23
N ASP A 80 8.04 25.44 1.97
CA ASP A 80 8.50 26.00 0.70
C ASP A 80 7.75 25.43 -0.53
N GLN A 81 8.46 24.63 -1.33
CA GLN A 81 8.01 23.98 -2.56
C GLN A 81 7.51 22.54 -2.32
N TYR A 82 7.45 22.09 -1.06
CA TYR A 82 7.17 20.72 -0.68
C TYR A 82 5.96 20.63 0.25
N THR A 83 5.27 19.50 0.19
CA THR A 83 4.36 19.02 1.24
C THR A 83 5.03 17.85 1.95
N VAL A 84 4.82 17.73 3.25
CA VAL A 84 5.44 16.70 4.08
C VAL A 84 4.40 16.01 4.94
N MET A 85 4.62 14.74 5.23
CA MET A 85 3.83 13.93 6.15
C MET A 85 4.73 13.22 7.14
N LEU A 86 4.59 13.57 8.42
CA LEU A 86 5.26 12.92 9.53
C LEU A 86 4.34 11.84 10.11
N MET A 87 4.85 10.62 10.21
CA MET A 87 4.12 9.44 10.66
C MET A 87 5.02 8.50 11.45
N ASP A 88 4.42 7.52 12.14
CA ASP A 88 5.18 6.48 12.85
C ASP A 88 6.18 5.78 11.92
N TRP A 89 7.38 5.52 12.42
CA TRP A 89 8.25 4.52 11.83
C TRP A 89 7.81 3.13 12.33
N LEU A 90 7.37 2.27 11.42
CA LEU A 90 6.97 0.93 11.79
C LEU A 90 8.20 0.05 12.02
N PRO A 91 8.31 -0.64 13.17
CA PRO A 91 9.40 -1.57 13.43
C PRO A 91 9.24 -2.85 12.59
N GLY A 92 10.35 -3.58 12.43
CA GLY A 92 10.39 -4.82 11.68
C GLY A 92 10.89 -4.62 10.25
N ARG A 93 10.48 -5.52 9.37
CA ARG A 93 10.86 -5.54 7.95
C ARG A 93 9.65 -5.81 7.07
N THR A 94 9.82 -5.66 5.77
CA THR A 94 8.75 -6.01 4.82
C THR A 94 8.50 -7.51 4.83
N VAL A 95 7.27 -7.94 4.55
CA VAL A 95 6.92 -9.36 4.36
C VAL A 95 7.79 -9.96 3.25
N PHE A 96 8.12 -9.18 2.23
CA PHE A 96 9.07 -9.58 1.20
C PHE A 96 10.43 -9.97 1.77
N GLU A 97 11.06 -9.10 2.57
CA GLU A 97 12.36 -9.38 3.19
C GLU A 97 12.30 -10.58 4.13
N GLU A 98 11.20 -10.71 4.88
CA GLU A 98 11.00 -11.82 5.82
C GLU A 98 10.91 -13.16 5.11
N ILE A 99 10.19 -13.26 3.99
CA ILE A 99 10.10 -14.48 3.19
C ILE A 99 11.47 -14.89 2.63
N LYS A 100 12.36 -13.93 2.32
CA LYS A 100 13.72 -14.26 1.88
C LYS A 100 14.60 -14.80 3.00
N ILE A 101 14.34 -14.40 4.24
CA ILE A 101 15.11 -14.82 5.41
C ILE A 101 14.61 -16.17 5.93
N SER A 102 13.29 -16.36 5.96
CA SER A 102 12.63 -17.56 6.47
C SER A 102 11.58 -18.09 5.49
N PRO A 103 12.01 -18.62 4.31
CA PRO A 103 11.09 -19.14 3.30
C PRO A 103 10.25 -20.32 3.81
N GLU A 104 10.70 -21.04 4.83
CA GLU A 104 9.94 -22.10 5.51
C GLU A 104 8.68 -21.59 6.22
N SER A 105 8.61 -20.29 6.52
CA SER A 105 7.45 -19.65 7.17
C SER A 105 6.53 -18.94 6.16
N VAL A 106 6.74 -19.17 4.85
CA VAL A 106 5.99 -18.47 3.79
C VAL A 106 4.48 -18.64 3.92
N ASP A 107 4.01 -19.82 4.30
CA ASP A 107 2.57 -20.10 4.45
C ASP A 107 1.95 -19.25 5.56
N LYS A 108 2.66 -19.12 6.69
CA LYS A 108 2.21 -18.30 7.82
C LYS A 108 2.08 -16.83 7.40
N PHE A 109 3.09 -16.29 6.70
CA PHE A 109 3.06 -14.90 6.27
C PHE A 109 2.06 -14.65 5.14
N GLY A 110 1.93 -15.58 4.19
CA GLY A 110 0.91 -15.53 3.15
C GLY A 110 -0.49 -15.49 3.78
N PHE A 111 -0.77 -16.39 4.71
CA PHE A 111 -2.07 -16.42 5.40
C PHE A 111 -2.39 -15.12 6.11
N ALA A 112 -1.47 -14.62 6.95
CA ALA A 112 -1.68 -13.34 7.67
C ALA A 112 -1.76 -12.13 6.73
N PHE A 113 -1.06 -12.17 5.59
CA PHE A 113 -1.16 -11.17 4.52
C PHE A 113 -2.55 -11.20 3.86
N GLY A 114 -3.16 -12.37 3.69
CA GLY A 114 -4.55 -12.52 3.22
C GLY A 114 -5.59 -12.02 4.21
N GLU A 115 -5.47 -12.40 5.48
CA GLU A 115 -6.36 -11.90 6.54
C GLU A 115 -6.33 -10.37 6.61
N THR A 116 -5.13 -9.79 6.54
CA THR A 116 -4.96 -8.33 6.57
C THR A 116 -5.68 -7.66 5.39
N GLN A 117 -5.57 -8.19 4.17
CA GLN A 117 -6.29 -7.64 3.01
C GLN A 117 -7.81 -7.82 3.14
N ALA A 118 -8.28 -8.92 3.73
CA ALA A 118 -9.70 -9.11 4.00
C ALA A 118 -10.23 -8.08 5.01
N ILE A 119 -9.45 -7.72 6.04
CA ILE A 119 -9.81 -6.62 6.97
C ILE A 119 -9.94 -5.30 6.20
N ILE A 120 -9.03 -4.98 5.29
CA ILE A 120 -9.14 -3.78 4.44
C ILE A 120 -10.45 -3.82 3.64
N HIS A 121 -10.78 -4.95 3.02
CA HIS A 121 -11.97 -5.12 2.19
C HIS A 121 -13.29 -5.20 2.96
N SER A 122 -13.25 -5.34 4.28
CA SER A 122 -14.42 -5.23 5.17
C SER A 122 -14.88 -3.77 5.38
N ILE A 123 -14.07 -2.79 4.98
CA ILE A 123 -14.35 -1.38 5.17
C ILE A 123 -15.25 -0.88 4.04
N HIS A 124 -16.52 -0.67 4.36
CA HIS A 124 -17.49 -0.08 3.44
C HIS A 124 -17.61 1.44 3.65
N MET A 125 -17.61 2.19 2.55
CA MET A 125 -17.74 3.64 2.55
C MET A 125 -19.14 4.06 2.09
N GLU A 126 -19.82 4.90 2.87
CA GLU A 126 -21.14 5.43 2.49
C GLU A 126 -21.05 6.37 1.29
N GLN A 127 -19.92 7.06 1.12
CA GLN A 127 -19.66 7.94 -0.01
C GLN A 127 -18.33 7.55 -0.66
N PRO A 128 -18.32 7.23 -1.96
CA PRO A 128 -17.09 6.94 -2.68
C PRO A 128 -16.21 8.19 -2.67
N ARG A 129 -14.98 8.06 -2.17
CA ARG A 129 -13.98 9.12 -2.36
C ARG A 129 -13.56 9.09 -3.82
N ILE A 130 -13.56 10.26 -4.45
CA ILE A 130 -13.06 10.42 -5.82
C ILE A 130 -11.55 10.18 -5.78
N SER A 131 -11.13 8.96 -6.09
CA SER A 131 -9.75 8.64 -6.44
C SER A 131 -9.72 8.38 -7.94
N ASN A 132 -8.84 9.10 -8.65
CA ASN A 132 -8.70 8.96 -10.09
C ASN A 132 -7.91 7.69 -10.46
N TRP A 133 -7.49 6.87 -9.49
CA TRP A 133 -6.67 5.69 -9.77
C TRP A 133 -7.40 4.63 -10.60
N LEU A 134 -8.73 4.54 -10.45
CA LEU A 134 -9.56 3.68 -11.29
C LEU A 134 -9.96 4.34 -12.62
N THR A 135 -9.54 5.58 -12.90
CA THR A 135 -9.79 6.21 -14.21
C THR A 135 -8.97 5.52 -15.29
N ALA A 136 -9.59 5.25 -16.44
CA ALA A 136 -8.90 4.66 -17.58
C ALA A 136 -7.84 5.61 -18.14
N GLY A 137 -6.64 5.09 -18.42
CA GLY A 137 -5.57 5.82 -19.10
C GLY A 137 -5.59 5.67 -20.61
N ASN A 138 -6.37 4.71 -21.14
CA ASN A 138 -6.49 4.43 -22.57
C ASN A 138 -7.80 3.68 -22.89
N LYS A 139 -8.10 3.54 -24.18
CA LYS A 139 -9.34 2.90 -24.68
C LYS A 139 -9.45 1.39 -24.37
N GLU A 140 -8.33 0.69 -24.22
CA GLU A 140 -8.36 -0.74 -23.88
C GLU A 140 -8.81 -0.92 -22.44
N GLU A 141 -8.24 -0.12 -21.54
CA GLU A 141 -8.61 -0.12 -20.12
C GLU A 141 -10.03 0.37 -19.88
N GLU A 142 -10.48 1.39 -20.63
CA GLU A 142 -11.86 1.88 -20.59
C GLU A 142 -12.86 0.76 -20.87
N LYS A 143 -12.66 -0.03 -21.93
CA LYS A 143 -13.51 -1.18 -22.26
C LYS A 143 -13.51 -2.26 -21.18
N LEU A 144 -12.37 -2.49 -20.53
CA LEU A 144 -12.28 -3.48 -19.44
C LEU A 144 -13.05 -3.00 -18.22
N ILE A 145 -12.93 -1.72 -17.85
CA ILE A 145 -13.71 -1.12 -16.76
C ILE A 145 -15.21 -1.18 -17.08
N GLU A 146 -15.63 -0.77 -18.28
CA GLU A 146 -17.04 -0.88 -18.71
C GLU A 146 -17.55 -2.33 -18.65
N SER A 147 -16.73 -3.30 -19.08
CA SER A 147 -17.10 -4.72 -19.03
C SER A 147 -17.25 -5.23 -17.58
N ILE A 148 -16.40 -4.75 -16.67
CA ILE A 148 -16.48 -5.06 -15.24
C ILE A 148 -17.75 -4.42 -14.66
N ASP A 149 -17.97 -3.14 -14.88
CA ASP A 149 -19.13 -2.39 -14.36
C ASP A 149 -20.47 -2.96 -14.84
N ASN A 150 -20.50 -3.51 -16.06
CA ASN A 150 -21.70 -4.17 -16.60
C ASN A 150 -21.94 -5.57 -16.01
N LYS A 151 -20.89 -6.29 -15.60
CA LYS A 151 -20.98 -7.67 -15.12
C LYS A 151 -21.10 -7.76 -13.60
N TYR A 152 -20.48 -6.85 -12.86
CA TYR A 152 -20.37 -6.90 -11.41
C TYR A 152 -21.07 -5.69 -10.78
N PRO A 153 -21.73 -5.86 -9.62
CA PRO A 153 -22.34 -4.74 -8.93
C PRO A 153 -21.28 -3.73 -8.49
N GLN A 154 -21.65 -2.46 -8.53
CA GLN A 154 -20.85 -1.41 -7.91
C GLN A 154 -20.72 -1.68 -6.41
N ALA A 155 -19.51 -1.54 -5.90
CA ALA A 155 -19.19 -1.78 -4.51
C ALA A 155 -18.43 -0.57 -3.95
N ASN A 156 -18.76 -0.19 -2.72
CA ASN A 156 -18.09 0.89 -2.02
C ASN A 156 -17.07 0.37 -1.00
N THR A 157 -16.26 -0.61 -1.40
CA THR A 157 -15.23 -1.19 -0.54
C THR A 157 -13.94 -0.39 -0.65
N LEU A 158 -13.28 -0.12 0.48
CA LEU A 158 -11.93 0.43 0.46
C LEU A 158 -10.97 -0.59 -0.16
N ILE A 159 -10.19 -0.14 -1.13
CA ILE A 159 -9.17 -0.94 -1.82
C ILE A 159 -7.84 -0.21 -1.81
N HIS A 160 -6.74 -0.94 -1.64
CA HIS A 160 -5.39 -0.38 -1.49
C HIS A 160 -4.74 -0.05 -2.83
N LEU A 161 -4.88 -0.95 -3.82
CA LEU A 161 -4.41 -0.86 -5.21
C LEU A 161 -2.89 -0.84 -5.41
N ASP A 162 -2.15 -0.96 -4.31
CA ASP A 162 -0.71 -1.23 -4.28
C ASP A 162 -0.34 -2.22 -3.17
N TYR A 163 -1.24 -3.16 -2.88
CA TYR A 163 -1.04 -4.13 -1.80
C TYR A 163 -0.12 -5.25 -2.30
N HIS A 164 1.13 -5.25 -1.86
CA HIS A 164 2.13 -6.27 -2.18
C HIS A 164 3.13 -6.44 -1.02
N PRO A 165 3.94 -7.51 -1.00
CA PRO A 165 4.79 -7.84 0.17
C PRO A 165 5.85 -6.80 0.59
N LEU A 166 6.17 -5.81 -0.25
CA LEU A 166 7.06 -4.70 0.13
C LEU A 166 6.32 -3.57 0.86
N ASN A 167 4.99 -3.49 0.72
CA ASN A 167 4.14 -2.50 1.38
C ASN A 167 3.46 -3.05 2.66
N VAL A 168 3.84 -4.25 3.09
CA VAL A 168 3.34 -4.87 4.32
C VAL A 168 4.51 -5.20 5.23
N MET A 169 4.43 -4.76 6.48
CA MET A 169 5.46 -4.88 7.50
C MET A 169 5.16 -6.06 8.45
N THR A 170 6.20 -6.68 8.96
CA THR A 170 6.14 -7.78 9.93
C THR A 170 7.28 -7.68 10.93
N ASP A 171 7.04 -8.16 12.15
CA ASP A 171 8.07 -8.38 13.18
C ASP A 171 8.64 -9.81 13.14
N GLY A 172 8.25 -10.62 12.16
CA GLY A 172 8.55 -12.06 12.05
C GLY A 172 7.50 -12.95 12.72
N GLU A 173 6.66 -12.38 13.57
CA GLU A 173 5.57 -13.10 14.22
C GLU A 173 4.21 -12.78 13.61
N LYS A 174 3.93 -11.51 13.34
CA LYS A 174 2.65 -11.01 12.83
C LYS A 174 2.83 -9.82 11.90
N ILE A 175 1.79 -9.51 11.14
CA ILE A 175 1.73 -8.26 10.38
C ILE A 175 1.65 -7.08 11.34
N THR A 176 2.57 -6.13 11.18
CA THR A 176 2.71 -4.94 12.04
C THR A 176 2.32 -3.65 11.34
N GLY A 177 2.15 -3.67 10.02
CA GLY A 177 1.53 -2.56 9.33
C GLY A 177 1.39 -2.71 7.83
N VAL A 178 0.49 -1.92 7.27
CA VAL A 178 0.32 -1.70 5.83
C VAL A 178 0.67 -0.25 5.54
N ILE A 179 1.59 -0.04 4.60
CA ILE A 179 2.11 1.27 4.22
C ILE A 179 1.78 1.60 2.77
N ASP A 180 2.03 2.85 2.40
CA ASP A 180 1.84 3.41 1.07
C ASP A 180 0.41 3.34 0.51
N TRP A 181 -0.47 4.17 1.09
CA TRP A 181 -1.89 4.19 0.77
C TRP A 181 -2.24 5.23 -0.31
N MET A 182 -1.25 5.72 -1.08
CA MET A 182 -1.47 6.78 -2.08
C MET A 182 -2.42 6.35 -3.20
N ASN A 183 -2.41 5.06 -3.57
CA ASN A 183 -3.24 4.52 -4.64
C ASN A 183 -4.65 4.13 -4.18
N ALA A 184 -4.91 4.21 -2.87
CA ALA A 184 -6.15 3.72 -2.29
C ALA A 184 -7.37 4.41 -2.90
N SER A 185 -8.41 3.61 -3.12
CA SER A 185 -9.65 4.03 -3.77
C SER A 185 -10.84 3.34 -3.13
N VAL A 186 -12.02 3.59 -3.69
CA VAL A 186 -13.26 2.88 -3.38
C VAL A 186 -13.72 2.16 -4.63
N GLY A 187 -14.05 0.88 -4.51
CA GLY A 187 -14.53 0.10 -5.65
C GLY A 187 -14.76 -1.37 -5.30
N ASN A 188 -14.92 -2.20 -6.32
CA ASN A 188 -14.97 -3.65 -6.17
C ASN A 188 -13.62 -4.18 -5.67
N TYR A 189 -13.63 -4.93 -4.57
CA TYR A 189 -12.45 -5.50 -3.92
C TYR A 189 -11.61 -6.39 -4.84
N GLN A 190 -12.23 -6.99 -5.86
CA GLN A 190 -11.53 -7.81 -6.85
C GLN A 190 -10.54 -7.01 -7.70
N TYR A 191 -10.69 -5.68 -7.82
CA TYR A 191 -9.65 -4.82 -8.42
C TYR A 191 -8.35 -4.91 -7.63
N ASP A 192 -8.43 -4.88 -6.30
CA ASP A 192 -7.26 -4.92 -5.44
C ASP A 192 -6.61 -6.30 -5.46
N ILE A 193 -7.40 -7.36 -5.31
CA ILE A 193 -6.89 -8.74 -5.40
C ILE A 193 -6.22 -8.99 -6.74
N ALA A 194 -6.85 -8.59 -7.84
CA ALA A 194 -6.28 -8.77 -9.17
C ALA A 194 -4.99 -7.97 -9.35
N ARG A 195 -4.90 -6.77 -8.76
CA ARG A 195 -3.69 -5.94 -8.79
C ARG A 195 -2.57 -6.59 -7.97
N THR A 196 -2.83 -7.04 -6.74
CA THR A 196 -1.88 -7.80 -5.92
C THR A 196 -1.37 -9.03 -6.66
N MET A 197 -2.29 -9.82 -7.25
CA MET A 197 -1.95 -11.01 -8.04
C MET A 197 -1.06 -10.66 -9.24
N ALA A 198 -1.34 -9.56 -9.93
CA ALA A 198 -0.54 -9.12 -11.08
C ALA A 198 0.87 -8.70 -10.66
N VAL A 199 1.01 -7.93 -9.57
CA VAL A 199 2.32 -7.54 -9.02
C VAL A 199 3.12 -8.77 -8.61
N LEU A 200 2.51 -9.71 -7.88
CA LEU A 200 3.16 -10.95 -7.45
C LEU A 200 3.65 -11.79 -8.64
N LYS A 201 2.82 -11.98 -9.65
CA LYS A 201 3.19 -12.81 -10.82
C LYS A 201 4.15 -12.12 -11.80
N ILE A 202 4.09 -10.79 -11.95
CA ILE A 202 4.91 -10.08 -12.94
C ILE A 202 6.24 -9.61 -12.36
N ASP A 203 6.22 -9.11 -11.13
CA ASP A 203 7.40 -8.55 -10.47
C ASP A 203 7.94 -9.47 -9.36
N GLY A 204 7.06 -10.21 -8.66
CA GLY A 204 7.48 -11.15 -7.62
C GLY A 204 8.35 -12.29 -8.14
N GLU A 205 8.11 -12.79 -9.36
CA GLU A 205 8.94 -13.84 -10.00
C GLU A 205 10.41 -13.40 -10.20
N LYS A 206 10.68 -12.10 -10.24
CA LYS A 206 12.06 -11.56 -10.36
C LYS A 206 12.77 -11.51 -9.01
N LEU A 207 12.02 -11.64 -7.91
CA LEU A 207 12.44 -11.23 -6.57
C LEU A 207 12.37 -12.37 -5.54
N ILE A 208 11.51 -13.38 -5.78
CA ILE A 208 11.24 -14.55 -4.94
C ILE A 208 11.37 -15.82 -5.80
N GLU A 209 11.92 -16.89 -5.23
CA GLU A 209 11.98 -18.21 -5.88
C GLU A 209 10.57 -18.69 -6.27
N PRO A 210 10.35 -19.22 -7.50
CA PRO A 210 9.01 -19.54 -8.00
C PRO A 210 8.17 -20.44 -7.08
N GLN A 211 8.78 -21.47 -6.49
CA GLN A 211 8.09 -22.38 -5.56
C GLN A 211 7.63 -21.68 -4.28
N VAL A 212 8.46 -20.76 -3.76
CA VAL A 212 8.12 -19.97 -2.57
C VAL A 212 7.02 -18.97 -2.90
N LEU A 213 7.06 -18.37 -4.09
CA LEU A 213 6.01 -17.46 -4.57
C LEU A 213 4.66 -18.19 -4.76
N GLU A 214 4.66 -19.39 -5.31
CA GLU A 214 3.45 -20.22 -5.46
C GLU A 214 2.81 -20.54 -4.11
N LEU A 215 3.61 -21.01 -3.14
CA LEU A 215 3.16 -21.24 -1.77
C LEU A 215 2.64 -19.97 -1.09
N PHE A 216 3.33 -18.84 -1.27
CA PHE A 216 2.87 -17.56 -0.75
C PHE A 216 1.51 -17.16 -1.33
N ILE A 217 1.31 -17.31 -2.64
CA ILE A 217 0.04 -16.98 -3.31
C ILE A 217 -1.08 -17.90 -2.82
N GLU A 218 -0.82 -19.20 -2.69
CA GLU A 218 -1.80 -20.16 -2.16
C GLU A 218 -2.20 -19.80 -0.73
N ALA A 219 -1.23 -19.57 0.15
CA ALA A 219 -1.48 -19.18 1.53
C ALA A 219 -2.18 -17.83 1.64
N TRP A 220 -1.84 -16.86 0.79
CA TRP A 220 -2.51 -15.57 0.68
C TRP A 220 -3.99 -15.71 0.34
N ILE A 221 -4.32 -16.50 -0.69
CA ILE A 221 -5.72 -16.78 -1.05
C ILE A 221 -6.45 -17.45 0.12
N ASN A 222 -5.85 -18.48 0.72
CA ASN A 222 -6.44 -19.20 1.85
C ASN A 222 -6.71 -18.27 3.04
N GLY A 223 -5.75 -17.40 3.39
CA GLY A 223 -5.90 -16.40 4.44
C GLY A 223 -7.01 -15.40 4.15
N TYR A 224 -7.09 -14.92 2.90
CA TYR A 224 -8.15 -13.99 2.48
C TYR A 224 -9.54 -14.63 2.58
N GLU A 225 -9.72 -15.84 2.04
CA GLU A 225 -11.01 -16.53 2.02
C GLU A 225 -11.44 -17.04 3.40
N SER A 226 -10.51 -17.22 4.33
CA SER A 226 -10.81 -17.58 5.73
C SER A 226 -11.71 -16.55 6.43
N ALA A 227 -11.69 -15.29 5.98
CA ALA A 227 -12.58 -14.22 6.46
C ALA A 227 -14.03 -14.33 5.93
N GLY A 228 -14.35 -15.36 5.12
CA GLY A 228 -15.67 -15.61 4.58
C GLY A 228 -16.02 -14.85 3.29
N GLN A 229 -15.04 -14.13 2.72
CA GLN A 229 -15.19 -13.42 1.44
C GLN A 229 -14.46 -14.18 0.33
N PRO A 230 -15.15 -14.69 -0.70
CA PRO A 230 -14.50 -15.43 -1.77
C PRO A 230 -13.72 -14.49 -2.70
N VAL A 231 -12.60 -14.96 -3.24
CA VAL A 231 -11.84 -14.24 -4.28
C VAL A 231 -12.66 -14.14 -5.59
N GLY A 232 -13.38 -15.20 -5.93
CA GLY A 232 -14.26 -15.26 -7.10
C GLY A 232 -13.53 -15.25 -8.46
N ASP A 233 -14.28 -15.04 -9.54
CA ASP A 233 -13.73 -14.94 -10.90
C ASP A 233 -13.01 -13.61 -11.11
N LEU A 234 -11.68 -13.67 -11.23
CA LEU A 234 -10.81 -12.52 -11.46
C LEU A 234 -10.50 -12.27 -12.94
N SER A 235 -11.07 -13.00 -13.90
CA SER A 235 -10.59 -12.98 -15.30
C SER A 235 -10.57 -11.58 -15.95
N LEU A 236 -11.64 -10.79 -15.76
CA LEU A 236 -11.71 -9.41 -16.25
C LEU A 236 -10.82 -8.47 -15.43
N PHE A 237 -10.86 -8.59 -14.10
CA PHE A 237 -10.04 -7.78 -13.19
C PHE A 237 -8.54 -7.98 -13.41
N TYR A 238 -8.11 -9.21 -13.65
CA TYR A 238 -6.71 -9.55 -13.91
C TYR A 238 -6.26 -9.06 -15.29
N SER A 239 -7.15 -9.06 -16.28
CA SER A 239 -6.89 -8.44 -17.58
C SER A 239 -6.69 -6.93 -17.44
N TRP A 240 -7.57 -6.26 -16.67
CA TRP A 240 -7.41 -4.87 -16.30
C TRP A 240 -6.08 -4.61 -15.56
N ALA A 241 -5.75 -5.44 -14.56
CA ALA A 241 -4.54 -5.27 -13.76
C ALA A 241 -3.27 -5.35 -14.61
N LYS A 242 -3.21 -6.25 -15.61
CA LYS A 242 -2.09 -6.33 -16.55
C LYS A 242 -1.94 -5.07 -17.41
N VAL A 243 -3.05 -4.54 -17.94
CA VAL A 243 -3.03 -3.28 -18.72
C VAL A 243 -2.52 -2.13 -17.84
N ARG A 244 -2.99 -2.07 -16.60
CA ARG A 244 -2.54 -1.07 -15.62
C ARG A 244 -1.04 -1.21 -15.30
N MET A 245 -0.54 -2.43 -15.07
CA MET A 245 0.89 -2.69 -14.84
C MET A 245 1.77 -2.22 -16.01
N ILE A 246 1.34 -2.42 -17.26
CA ILE A 246 2.07 -1.95 -18.45
C ILE A 246 2.11 -0.41 -18.49
N ARG A 247 1.01 0.26 -18.13
CA ARG A 247 0.97 1.73 -18.07
C ARG A 247 1.93 2.25 -17.01
N ASP A 248 1.85 1.71 -15.80
CA ASP A 248 2.67 2.15 -14.67
C ASP A 248 4.17 1.92 -14.98
N ALA A 249 4.52 0.85 -15.70
CA ALA A 249 5.89 0.63 -16.17
C ALA A 249 6.37 1.70 -17.18
N LYS A 250 5.50 2.20 -18.07
CA LYS A 250 5.83 3.27 -19.03
C LYS A 250 5.96 4.64 -18.37
N GLU A 251 5.25 4.89 -17.29
CA GLU A 251 5.34 6.15 -16.53
C GLU A 251 6.62 6.21 -15.68
N ARG A 252 7.25 5.06 -15.41
CA ARG A 252 8.54 4.94 -14.70
C ARG A 252 9.78 5.06 -15.60
N THR A 253 9.62 5.04 -16.93
CA THR A 253 10.70 5.12 -17.94
C THR A 253 10.73 6.47 -18.64
#